data_AF-A0A6B2G007-F1
#
_entry.id   AF-A0A6B2G007-F1
#
_cell.length_a   1.000
_cell.length_b   1.000
_cell.length_c   1.000
_cell.angle_alpha   90.00
_cell.angle_beta   90.00
_cell.angle_gamma   90.00
#
_symmetry.space_group_name_H-M   'P 1'
#
loop_
_entity.id
_entity.type
_entity.pdbx_description
1 polymer ?
#
loop_
_entity_poly.entity_id
_entity_poly.type
_entity_poly.pdbx_seq_one_letter_code
_entity_poly.pdbx_strand_id
1 'polypeptide(L)'
;DIIAKKFDVSFFGKFDVVINALDNRESRSHVNKMCLKAAVPLIDAGTAGYLGQVAVYKKDVTECYDCSPHPVAETYPTCTIRNNPSKLIHCIVWAKHLYEILFFNSETDIFDSDPGITKSTEDFNPVCSASSLTSIAETKDGNALIEKIFVYDIKKLSKIDSLWETHAPPSVLSHELIASAEFSVLTSEEISLIVAKNDHLDITTWVSLFKNCFELLLKVFKDSPVPFDKDNDFIMGFVAAAANIRAHLFCLEKDSAFKIKTMAGNIIPAIATTNDIIASLSVIEAIKLLNGTRESKEVYLSQRPMGNKIISPMTFSKPNPNCHTCSLKPTVSILCNPKTLTIIQFRDHVLREGLGYTLVDVEMDDSKGSIILSSDENETKHNLSKTLSKFEIGEGSILKIDDFLTDHIFHIKINACDSLNDKLFEIIDTPISFNSTDKNEKTINYALCKKKIKNISEHTIIRMQPQFFHLTGKKRKTNEQSL
;
A
#
# COMPACT_ATOMS: atom_id res chain seq x y z
N ASP A 1 -1.64 -20.90 7.11
CA ASP A 1 -0.95 -19.64 7.41
C ASP A 1 -0.03 -19.82 8.61
N ILE A 2 1.16 -19.20 8.60
CA ILE A 2 2.13 -19.20 9.72
C ILE A 2 1.62 -18.38 10.92
N ILE A 3 0.65 -17.47 10.69
CA ILE A 3 0.01 -16.65 11.73
C ILE A 3 -0.98 -17.48 12.59
N ALA A 4 -1.25 -18.74 12.23
CA ALA A 4 -2.18 -19.59 12.98
C ALA A 4 -1.70 -19.85 14.42
N LYS A 5 -2.61 -19.76 15.40
CA LYS A 5 -2.35 -19.92 16.85
C LYS A 5 -1.52 -21.15 17.28
N LYS A 6 -1.49 -22.21 16.45
CA LYS A 6 -0.69 -23.42 16.71
C LYS A 6 0.82 -23.20 16.57
N PHE A 7 1.25 -22.12 15.93
CA PHE A 7 2.64 -21.74 15.73
C PHE A 7 3.05 -20.69 16.77
N ASP A 8 3.00 -21.08 18.04
CA ASP A 8 3.29 -20.22 19.19
C ASP A 8 4.79 -20.06 19.45
N VAL A 9 5.16 -19.28 20.47
CA VAL A 9 6.58 -19.10 20.87
C VAL A 9 7.26 -20.45 21.16
N SER A 10 6.53 -21.40 21.74
CA SER A 10 7.02 -22.76 22.01
C SER A 10 7.35 -23.53 20.74
N PHE A 11 6.57 -23.36 19.68
CA PHE A 11 6.86 -23.91 18.36
C PHE A 11 8.15 -23.31 17.79
N PHE A 12 8.29 -21.98 17.79
CA PHE A 12 9.48 -21.31 17.28
C PHE A 12 10.75 -21.67 18.08
N GLY A 13 10.65 -21.84 19.40
CA GLY A 13 11.76 -22.23 20.26
C GLY A 13 12.34 -23.62 20.01
N LYS A 14 11.75 -24.43 19.13
CA LYS A 14 12.28 -25.74 18.72
C LYS A 14 13.39 -25.66 17.67
N PHE A 15 13.59 -24.49 17.05
CA PHE A 15 14.51 -24.31 15.94
C PHE A 15 15.76 -23.53 16.35
N ASP A 16 16.91 -23.90 15.79
CA ASP A 16 18.17 -23.16 16.00
C ASP A 16 18.24 -21.88 15.15
N VAL A 17 17.63 -21.89 13.96
CA VAL A 17 17.55 -20.78 13.01
C VAL A 17 16.22 -20.86 12.26
N VAL A 18 15.60 -19.71 12.00
CA VAL A 18 14.41 -19.59 11.13
C VAL A 18 14.80 -18.81 9.87
N ILE A 19 14.30 -19.25 8.71
CA ILE A 19 14.54 -18.59 7.41
C ILE A 19 13.20 -18.23 6.78
N ASN A 20 12.97 -16.95 6.53
CA ASN A 20 11.79 -16.48 5.81
C ASN A 20 11.95 -16.69 4.30
N ALA A 21 10.85 -17.09 3.67
CA ALA A 21 10.65 -17.09 2.23
C ALA A 21 9.23 -16.57 1.91
N LEU A 22 8.88 -15.46 2.55
CA LEU A 22 7.54 -14.88 2.55
C LEU A 22 7.45 -13.70 1.58
N ASP A 23 6.28 -13.45 1.02
CA ASP A 23 6.01 -12.38 0.04
C ASP A 23 5.24 -11.19 0.62
N ASN A 24 4.75 -11.29 1.84
CA ASN A 24 3.91 -10.28 2.47
C ASN A 24 4.51 -9.76 3.77
N ARG A 25 4.33 -8.45 4.01
CA ARG A 25 4.92 -7.73 5.14
C ARG A 25 4.37 -8.19 6.49
N GLU A 26 3.07 -8.52 6.55
CA GLU A 26 2.38 -8.92 7.76
C GLU A 26 2.97 -10.22 8.32
N SER A 27 3.07 -11.26 7.49
CA SER A 27 3.65 -12.55 7.89
C SER A 27 5.12 -12.40 8.28
N ARG A 28 5.90 -11.56 7.56
CA ARG A 28 7.31 -11.28 7.92
C ARG A 28 7.42 -10.62 9.28
N SER A 29 6.59 -9.62 9.58
CA SER A 29 6.55 -8.93 10.87
C SER A 29 6.12 -9.88 12.00
N HIS A 30 5.11 -10.73 11.75
CA HIS A 30 4.69 -11.76 12.71
C HIS A 30 5.84 -12.73 13.04
N VAL A 31 6.50 -13.31 12.03
CA VAL A 31 7.63 -14.22 12.25
C VAL A 31 8.79 -13.52 12.98
N ASN A 32 9.07 -12.25 12.66
CA ASN A 32 10.04 -11.43 13.38
C ASN A 32 9.72 -11.34 14.88
N LYS A 33 8.47 -10.98 15.23
CA LYS A 33 8.01 -10.91 16.62
C LYS A 33 8.17 -12.26 17.34
N MET A 34 7.79 -13.36 16.69
CA MET A 34 7.90 -14.70 17.28
C MET A 34 9.34 -15.14 17.49
N CYS A 35 10.24 -14.88 16.53
CA CYS A 35 11.66 -15.21 16.64
C CYS A 35 12.35 -14.41 17.76
N LEU A 36 12.05 -13.12 17.90
CA LEU A 36 12.56 -12.29 19.00
C LEU A 36 12.12 -12.80 20.38
N LYS A 37 10.89 -13.30 20.49
CA LYS A 37 10.37 -13.86 21.74
C LYS A 37 10.99 -15.20 22.07
N ALA A 38 11.08 -16.08 21.07
CA ALA A 38 11.74 -17.38 21.20
C ALA A 38 13.28 -17.26 21.34
N ALA A 39 13.85 -16.06 21.16
CA ALA A 39 15.28 -15.81 21.10
C ALA A 39 16.01 -16.65 20.02
N VAL A 40 15.30 -16.93 18.93
CA VAL A 40 15.81 -17.68 17.77
C VAL A 40 16.26 -16.69 16.69
N PRO A 41 17.49 -16.80 16.15
CA PRO A 41 17.93 -15.99 15.02
C PRO A 41 17.03 -16.20 13.79
N LEU A 42 16.68 -15.08 13.15
CA LEU A 42 15.87 -15.05 11.93
C LEU A 42 16.72 -14.58 10.74
N ILE A 43 16.63 -15.28 9.62
CA ILE A 43 17.16 -14.82 8.33
C ILE A 43 15.97 -14.40 7.47
N ASP A 44 15.93 -13.13 7.07
CA ASP A 44 14.95 -12.63 6.10
C ASP A 44 15.58 -12.44 4.73
N ALA A 45 14.81 -12.75 3.70
CA ALA A 45 15.26 -12.66 2.32
C ALA A 45 14.20 -12.00 1.45
N GLY A 46 14.64 -11.27 0.43
CA GLY A 46 13.75 -10.69 -0.57
C GLY A 46 14.42 -10.58 -1.93
N THR A 47 13.59 -10.61 -2.97
CA THR A 47 14.01 -10.47 -4.36
C THR A 47 13.11 -9.48 -5.07
N ALA A 48 13.70 -8.72 -5.98
CA ALA A 48 12.99 -7.82 -6.86
C ALA A 48 13.70 -7.67 -8.21
N GLY A 49 13.23 -8.40 -9.22
CA GLY A 49 13.89 -8.47 -10.52
C GLY A 49 15.32 -9.01 -10.39
N TYR A 50 16.30 -8.18 -10.75
CA TYR A 50 17.74 -8.50 -10.68
C TYR A 50 18.38 -8.17 -9.34
N LEU A 51 17.60 -7.67 -8.40
CA LEU A 51 18.06 -7.19 -7.12
C LEU A 51 17.56 -8.13 -6.02
N GLY A 52 18.26 -8.17 -4.89
CA GLY A 52 17.80 -8.92 -3.74
C GLY A 52 18.63 -8.66 -2.50
N GLN A 53 18.17 -9.19 -1.38
CA GLN A 53 18.81 -9.00 -0.10
C GLN A 53 18.63 -10.21 0.82
N VAL A 54 19.62 -10.42 1.68
CA VAL A 54 19.56 -11.33 2.83
C VAL A 54 19.94 -10.54 4.08
N ALA A 55 19.07 -10.55 5.08
CA ALA A 55 19.29 -9.90 6.37
C ALA A 55 19.22 -10.93 7.49
N VAL A 56 20.01 -10.72 8.54
CA VAL A 56 20.00 -11.56 9.74
C VAL A 56 19.56 -10.71 10.92
N TYR A 57 18.53 -11.19 11.62
CA TYR A 57 17.95 -10.58 12.79
C TYR A 57 18.23 -11.43 14.01
N LYS A 58 18.91 -10.84 14.99
CA LYS A 58 19.26 -11.46 16.26
C LYS A 58 18.92 -10.50 17.40
N LYS A 59 18.09 -10.99 18.32
CA LYS A 59 17.66 -10.27 19.53
C LYS A 59 18.85 -9.64 20.24
N ASP A 60 18.70 -8.37 20.62
CA ASP A 60 19.69 -7.56 21.36
C ASP A 60 21.05 -7.35 20.67
N VAL A 61 21.23 -7.84 19.44
CA VAL A 61 22.49 -7.76 18.68
C VAL A 61 22.34 -6.90 17.44
N THR A 62 21.31 -7.18 16.64
CA THR A 62 21.00 -6.43 15.40
C THR A 62 19.68 -5.70 15.57
N GLU A 63 19.41 -4.76 14.68
CA GLU A 63 18.03 -4.33 14.45
C GLU A 63 17.12 -5.52 14.13
N CYS A 64 15.82 -5.40 14.40
CA CYS A 64 14.84 -6.38 13.96
C CYS A 64 14.18 -5.94 12.65
N TYR A 65 13.35 -6.80 12.06
CA TYR A 65 12.64 -6.47 10.82
C TYR A 65 11.84 -5.17 10.94
N ASP A 66 11.20 -4.91 12.08
CA ASP A 66 10.34 -3.73 12.30
C ASP A 66 11.09 -2.48 12.83
N CYS A 67 12.43 -2.48 12.88
CA CYS A 67 13.20 -1.33 13.39
C CYS A 67 13.19 -0.12 12.46
N SER A 68 13.07 -0.38 11.16
CA SER A 68 13.04 0.63 10.11
C SER A 68 11.66 0.59 9.44
N PRO A 69 11.04 1.74 9.17
CA PRO A 69 9.76 1.77 8.47
C PRO A 69 9.94 1.19 7.07
N HIS A 70 9.15 0.17 6.76
CA HIS A 70 9.08 -0.39 5.42
C HIS A 70 8.21 0.49 4.54
N PRO A 71 8.58 0.72 3.27
CA PRO A 71 7.75 1.48 2.35
C PRO A 71 6.35 0.85 2.28
N VAL A 72 5.34 1.64 2.61
CA VAL A 72 3.92 1.27 2.42
C VAL A 72 3.64 1.37 0.91
N ALA A 73 2.73 0.53 0.41
CA ALA A 73 2.24 0.67 -0.95
C ALA A 73 1.76 2.13 -1.18
N GLU A 74 2.10 2.71 -2.33
CA GLU A 74 1.72 4.09 -2.63
C GLU A 74 0.19 4.23 -2.58
N THR A 75 -0.30 5.05 -1.65
CA THR A 75 -1.71 5.44 -1.58
C THR A 75 -1.92 6.74 -2.33
N TYR A 76 -2.96 6.78 -3.16
CA TYR A 76 -3.29 7.92 -4.00
C TYR A 76 -4.50 8.66 -3.42
N PRO A 77 -4.53 10.00 -3.42
CA PRO A 77 -5.67 10.76 -2.92
C PRO A 77 -6.96 10.39 -3.68
N THR A 78 -8.07 10.18 -2.96
CA THR A 78 -9.37 9.83 -3.54
C THR A 78 -9.83 10.83 -4.62
N CYS A 79 -9.58 12.13 -4.42
CA CYS A 79 -9.87 13.17 -5.40
C CYS A 79 -9.10 12.97 -6.73
N THR A 80 -7.85 12.50 -6.66
CA THR A 80 -7.02 12.20 -7.83
C THR A 80 -7.53 10.96 -8.57
N ILE A 81 -7.93 9.92 -7.83
CA ILE A 81 -8.49 8.69 -8.43
C ILE A 81 -9.85 8.96 -9.08
N ARG A 82 -10.72 9.72 -8.40
CA ARG A 82 -12.11 9.96 -8.82
C ARG A 82 -12.24 11.03 -9.90
N ASN A 83 -11.58 12.16 -9.73
CA ASN A 83 -11.87 13.38 -10.49
C ASN A 83 -10.78 13.72 -11.51
N ASN A 84 -9.51 13.67 -11.13
CA ASN A 84 -8.42 14.14 -12.00
C ASN A 84 -7.19 13.21 -11.97
N PRO A 85 -7.25 12.05 -12.63
CA PRO A 85 -6.10 11.15 -12.73
C PRO A 85 -5.02 11.77 -13.63
N SER A 86 -3.80 11.87 -13.12
CA SER A 86 -2.62 12.33 -13.88
C SER A 86 -1.67 11.22 -14.38
N LYS A 87 -1.89 9.97 -13.98
CA LYS A 87 -1.06 8.81 -14.35
C LYS A 87 -1.93 7.59 -14.59
N LEU A 88 -1.46 6.67 -15.44
CA LEU A 88 -2.16 5.41 -15.72
C LEU A 88 -2.45 4.60 -14.45
N ILE A 89 -1.54 4.61 -13.47
CA ILE A 89 -1.76 3.92 -12.18
C ILE A 89 -3.00 4.43 -11.44
N HIS A 90 -3.35 5.70 -11.55
CA HIS A 90 -4.59 6.23 -10.96
C HIS A 90 -5.83 5.64 -11.64
N CYS A 91 -5.79 5.44 -12.97
CA CYS A 91 -6.86 4.78 -13.72
C CYS A 91 -6.96 3.30 -13.38
N ILE A 92 -5.83 2.62 -13.12
CA ILE A 92 -5.79 1.22 -12.70
C ILE A 92 -6.42 1.04 -11.31
N VAL A 93 -6.04 1.89 -10.35
CA VAL A 93 -6.62 1.89 -9.00
C VAL A 93 -8.14 2.16 -9.08
N TRP A 94 -8.55 3.15 -9.88
CA TRP A 94 -9.97 3.42 -10.12
C TRP A 94 -10.71 2.20 -10.71
N ALA A 95 -10.13 1.52 -11.70
CA ALA A 95 -10.73 0.35 -12.33
C ALA A 95 -10.86 -0.84 -11.38
N LYS A 96 -9.89 -1.02 -10.47
CA LYS A 96 -9.97 -2.04 -9.42
C LYS A 96 -11.12 -1.77 -8.45
N HIS A 97 -11.29 -0.53 -8.01
CA HIS A 97 -12.43 -0.17 -7.15
C HIS A 97 -13.78 -0.31 -7.87
N LEU A 98 -13.83 0.03 -9.16
CA LEU A 98 -15.01 -0.23 -9.98
C LEU A 98 -15.37 -1.73 -9.98
N TYR A 99 -14.38 -2.61 -10.16
CA TYR A 99 -14.58 -4.05 -10.07
C TYR A 99 -15.10 -4.49 -8.69
N GLU A 100 -14.49 -3.99 -7.60
CA GLU A 100 -14.87 -4.34 -6.23
C GLU A 100 -16.31 -3.93 -5.89
N ILE A 101 -16.78 -2.79 -6.39
CA ILE A 101 -18.17 -2.35 -6.22
C ILE A 101 -19.13 -3.24 -6.99
N LEU A 102 -18.81 -3.56 -8.25
CA LEU A 102 -19.70 -4.32 -9.12
C LEU A 102 -19.78 -5.80 -8.76
N PHE A 103 -18.68 -6.40 -8.27
CA PHE A 103 -18.56 -7.84 -8.14
C PHE A 103 -18.16 -8.34 -6.75
N PHE A 104 -17.71 -7.47 -5.84
CA PHE A 104 -17.30 -7.85 -4.48
C PHE A 104 -18.17 -7.23 -3.38
N ASN A 105 -19.19 -6.42 -3.74
CA ASN A 105 -20.05 -5.68 -2.81
C ASN A 105 -19.27 -4.86 -1.78
N SER A 106 -18.14 -4.28 -2.20
CA SER A 106 -17.32 -3.47 -1.30
C SER A 106 -17.96 -2.10 -1.07
N GLU A 107 -18.18 -1.74 0.20
CA GLU A 107 -18.54 -0.38 0.63
C GLU A 107 -17.30 0.53 0.58
N THR A 108 -16.71 0.73 -0.60
CA THR A 108 -15.56 1.64 -0.74
C THR A 108 -16.01 3.09 -0.76
N ASP A 109 -15.45 3.91 0.13
CA ASP A 109 -15.73 5.35 0.30
C ASP A 109 -15.40 6.23 -0.94
N ILE A 110 -14.77 5.68 -1.98
CA ILE A 110 -14.25 6.43 -3.14
C ILE A 110 -15.36 7.05 -3.99
N PHE A 111 -16.51 6.37 -4.09
CA PHE A 111 -17.67 6.85 -4.87
C PHE A 111 -18.68 7.62 -4.02
N ASP A 112 -18.62 7.49 -2.69
CA ASP A 112 -19.60 8.07 -1.76
C ASP A 112 -19.07 9.31 -1.00
N SER A 113 -17.74 9.51 -0.91
CA SER A 113 -17.14 10.65 -0.19
C SER A 113 -16.78 11.82 -1.12
N ASP A 114 -17.24 13.04 -0.78
CA ASP A 114 -16.86 14.31 -1.42
C ASP A 114 -15.93 15.13 -0.52
N PRO A 115 -14.62 15.23 -0.81
CA PRO A 115 -13.71 16.03 0.01
C PRO A 115 -13.50 17.47 -0.49
N GLY A 116 -14.18 17.94 -1.55
CA GLY A 116 -13.64 19.07 -2.32
C GLY A 116 -14.59 20.17 -2.80
N ILE A 117 -15.91 19.98 -2.79
CA ILE A 117 -16.83 21.01 -3.30
C ILE A 117 -17.56 21.68 -2.13
N THR A 118 -17.30 22.98 -1.95
CA THR A 118 -18.01 23.81 -0.96
C THR A 118 -19.52 23.75 -1.20
N LYS A 119 -20.29 23.51 -0.14
CA LYS A 119 -21.75 23.32 -0.05
C LYS A 119 -22.61 24.50 -0.59
N SER A 120 -22.47 24.91 -1.84
CA SER A 120 -23.25 26.04 -2.38
C SER A 120 -23.85 25.80 -3.76
N THR A 121 -24.22 24.56 -4.10
CA THR A 121 -25.29 24.31 -5.09
C THR A 121 -26.03 23.01 -4.71
N GLU A 122 -27.32 23.11 -4.40
CA GLU A 122 -28.19 22.00 -3.99
C GLU A 122 -28.52 21.01 -5.13
N ASP A 123 -27.85 21.10 -6.28
CA ASP A 123 -28.13 20.29 -7.49
C ASP A 123 -27.07 19.23 -7.83
N PHE A 124 -26.01 19.09 -7.03
CA PHE A 124 -24.90 18.18 -7.35
C PHE A 124 -24.92 16.91 -6.48
N ASN A 125 -25.87 16.01 -6.77
CA ASN A 125 -25.76 14.60 -6.38
C ASN A 125 -24.51 13.96 -7.01
N PRO A 126 -23.93 12.86 -6.48
CA PRO A 126 -22.61 12.34 -6.86
C PRO A 126 -22.44 12.01 -8.35
N VAL A 127 -21.19 12.07 -8.83
CA VAL A 127 -20.74 11.34 -10.04
C VAL A 127 -20.68 9.88 -9.61
N CYS A 128 -21.77 9.15 -9.90
CA CYS A 128 -22.11 7.78 -9.53
C CYS A 128 -21.93 7.39 -8.05
N SER A 129 -23.03 7.16 -7.34
CA SER A 129 -23.02 6.43 -6.06
C SER A 129 -22.86 4.92 -6.31
N ALA A 130 -22.32 4.19 -5.34
CA ALA A 130 -22.22 2.73 -5.40
C ALA A 130 -23.58 2.08 -5.72
N SER A 131 -24.65 2.60 -5.09
CA SER A 131 -26.04 2.17 -5.31
C SER A 131 -26.55 2.31 -6.75
N SER A 132 -26.06 3.30 -7.51
CA SER A 132 -26.43 3.48 -8.92
C SER A 132 -25.68 2.53 -9.85
N LEU A 133 -24.48 2.06 -9.46
CA LEU A 133 -23.72 1.09 -10.25
C LEU A 133 -24.28 -0.32 -10.04
N THR A 134 -24.66 -0.66 -8.81
CA THR A 134 -25.26 -1.96 -8.49
C THR A 134 -26.59 -2.15 -9.24
N SER A 135 -27.44 -1.13 -9.32
CA SER A 135 -28.71 -1.22 -10.07
C SER A 135 -28.51 -1.34 -11.59
N ILE A 136 -27.42 -0.81 -12.15
CA ILE A 136 -27.06 -1.02 -13.55
C ILE A 136 -26.45 -2.41 -13.75
N ALA A 137 -25.70 -2.92 -12.77
CA ALA A 137 -25.20 -4.29 -12.81
C ALA A 137 -26.34 -5.33 -12.88
N GLU A 138 -27.46 -5.05 -12.21
CA GLU A 138 -28.68 -5.88 -12.27
C GLU A 138 -29.30 -5.96 -13.68
N THR A 139 -29.13 -4.95 -14.53
CA THR A 139 -29.64 -5.00 -15.92
C THR A 139 -28.85 -5.96 -16.80
N LYS A 140 -27.64 -6.33 -16.38
CA LYS A 140 -26.69 -7.20 -17.11
C LYS A 140 -26.33 -6.71 -18.50
N ASP A 141 -26.51 -5.43 -18.76
CA ASP A 141 -26.22 -4.80 -20.05
C ASP A 141 -24.90 -4.03 -19.98
N GLY A 142 -23.88 -4.54 -20.67
CA GLY A 142 -22.57 -3.90 -20.73
C GLY A 142 -22.58 -2.54 -21.44
N ASN A 143 -23.52 -2.31 -22.37
CA ASN A 143 -23.65 -1.01 -23.03
C ASN A 143 -24.18 0.04 -22.05
N ALA A 144 -25.18 -0.31 -21.23
CA ALA A 144 -25.70 0.58 -20.20
C ALA A 144 -24.61 0.99 -19.19
N LEU A 145 -23.72 0.04 -18.82
CA LEU A 145 -22.58 0.34 -17.95
C LEU A 145 -21.58 1.29 -18.62
N ILE A 146 -21.24 1.07 -19.89
CA ILE A 146 -20.34 1.94 -20.67
C ILE A 146 -20.91 3.35 -20.75
N GLU A 147 -22.18 3.49 -21.13
CA GLU A 147 -22.84 4.78 -21.25
C GLU A 147 -22.87 5.52 -19.91
N LYS A 148 -23.13 4.82 -18.81
CA LYS A 148 -23.12 5.44 -17.50
C LYS A 148 -21.73 5.98 -17.14
N ILE A 149 -20.72 5.11 -17.20
CA ILE A 149 -19.41 5.38 -16.61
C ILE A 149 -18.53 6.23 -17.51
N PHE A 150 -18.50 5.95 -18.82
CA PHE A 150 -17.58 6.58 -19.77
C PHE A 150 -18.21 7.72 -20.57
N VAL A 151 -19.53 7.90 -20.49
CA VAL A 151 -20.24 9.00 -21.17
C VAL A 151 -20.91 9.92 -20.15
N TYR A 152 -21.91 9.45 -19.42
CA TYR A 152 -22.69 10.30 -18.51
C TYR A 152 -21.85 10.89 -17.38
N ASP A 153 -21.09 10.04 -16.68
CA ASP A 153 -20.28 10.48 -15.54
C ASP A 153 -19.12 11.37 -15.96
N ILE A 154 -18.47 11.07 -17.08
CA ILE A 154 -17.41 11.91 -17.65
C ILE A 154 -17.96 13.26 -18.13
N LYS A 155 -19.14 13.29 -18.75
CA LYS A 155 -19.81 14.54 -19.15
C LYS A 155 -20.20 15.41 -17.97
N LYS A 156 -20.54 14.80 -16.83
CA LYS A 156 -20.83 15.52 -15.60
C LYS A 156 -19.54 16.09 -14.99
N LEU A 157 -18.49 15.29 -14.95
CA LEU A 157 -17.16 15.67 -14.46
C LEU A 157 -16.51 16.78 -15.31
N SER A 158 -16.68 16.74 -16.64
CA SER A 158 -16.14 17.74 -17.57
C SER A 158 -16.78 19.13 -17.41
N LYS A 159 -17.92 19.25 -16.72
CA LYS A 159 -18.61 20.52 -16.45
C LYS A 159 -18.15 21.21 -15.17
N ILE A 160 -17.26 20.59 -14.40
CA ILE A 160 -16.74 21.16 -13.15
C ILE A 160 -15.53 22.04 -13.50
N ASP A 161 -15.78 23.27 -13.94
CA ASP A 161 -14.75 24.17 -14.49
C ASP A 161 -13.55 24.39 -13.56
N SER A 162 -13.76 24.38 -12.24
CA SER A 162 -12.70 24.55 -11.23
C SER A 162 -11.64 23.45 -11.25
N LEU A 163 -11.93 22.27 -11.82
CA LEU A 163 -10.96 21.18 -11.95
C LEU A 163 -10.07 21.30 -13.19
N TRP A 164 -10.50 22.10 -14.19
CA TRP A 164 -9.92 22.12 -15.54
C TRP A 164 -9.25 23.45 -15.88
N GLU A 165 -8.93 24.27 -14.89
CA GLU A 165 -8.26 25.57 -15.10
C GLU A 165 -6.86 25.43 -15.73
N THR A 166 -6.17 24.32 -15.43
CA THR A 166 -4.77 24.10 -15.81
C THR A 166 -4.58 23.11 -16.98
N HIS A 167 -5.58 22.28 -17.26
CA HIS A 167 -5.52 21.21 -18.24
C HIS A 167 -6.88 21.01 -18.91
N ALA A 168 -6.89 20.46 -20.13
CA ALA A 168 -8.13 20.22 -20.85
C ALA A 168 -9.06 19.26 -20.08
N PRO A 169 -10.39 19.51 -20.09
CA PRO A 169 -11.35 18.60 -19.50
C PRO A 169 -11.35 17.24 -20.23
N PRO A 170 -11.75 16.15 -19.56
CA PRO A 170 -11.78 14.83 -20.18
C PRO A 170 -12.79 14.77 -21.32
N SER A 171 -12.45 14.05 -22.39
CA SER A 171 -13.36 13.76 -23.49
C SER A 171 -14.29 12.62 -23.11
N VAL A 172 -15.54 12.67 -23.59
CA VAL A 172 -16.48 11.54 -23.45
C VAL A 172 -16.21 10.47 -24.51
N LEU A 173 -16.54 9.21 -24.20
CA LEU A 173 -16.49 8.14 -25.19
C LEU A 173 -17.55 8.38 -26.28
N SER A 174 -17.16 8.37 -27.55
CA SER A 174 -18.09 8.64 -28.67
C SER A 174 -19.03 7.46 -28.93
N HIS A 175 -20.27 7.74 -29.33
CA HIS A 175 -21.25 6.73 -29.72
C HIS A 175 -20.79 5.83 -30.89
N GLU A 176 -19.96 6.34 -31.80
CA GLU A 176 -19.39 5.55 -32.92
C GLU A 176 -18.48 4.42 -32.40
N LEU A 177 -17.62 4.73 -31.43
CA LEU A 177 -16.76 3.73 -30.79
C LEU A 177 -17.58 2.67 -30.06
N ILE A 178 -18.64 3.08 -29.36
CA ILE A 178 -19.54 2.16 -28.66
C ILE A 178 -20.22 1.24 -29.67
N ALA A 179 -20.81 1.78 -30.74
CA ALA A 179 -21.46 1.01 -31.80
C ALA A 179 -20.48 0.06 -32.52
N SER A 180 -19.24 0.50 -32.78
CA SER A 180 -18.22 -0.35 -33.40
C SER A 180 -17.83 -1.54 -32.52
N ALA A 181 -17.91 -1.37 -31.20
CA ALA A 181 -17.63 -2.42 -30.23
C ALA A 181 -18.79 -3.42 -30.08
N GLU A 182 -20.02 -3.07 -30.45
CA GLU A 182 -21.21 -3.93 -30.31
C GLU A 182 -21.13 -5.22 -31.13
N PHE A 183 -20.42 -5.18 -32.27
CA PHE A 183 -20.31 -6.32 -33.18
C PHE A 183 -19.16 -7.28 -32.85
N SER A 184 -18.29 -6.92 -31.92
CA SER A 184 -17.10 -7.69 -31.57
C SER A 184 -17.35 -8.52 -30.31
N VAL A 185 -17.95 -9.69 -30.50
CA VAL A 185 -18.07 -10.71 -29.44
C VAL A 185 -16.74 -11.44 -29.31
N LEU A 186 -16.11 -11.36 -28.15
CA LEU A 186 -14.85 -12.03 -27.86
C LEU A 186 -15.11 -13.36 -27.17
N THR A 187 -14.46 -14.41 -27.64
CA THR A 187 -14.40 -15.71 -26.98
C THR A 187 -13.53 -15.66 -25.74
N SER A 188 -13.72 -16.61 -24.82
CA SER A 188 -12.87 -16.74 -23.63
C SER A 188 -11.38 -16.90 -23.97
N GLU A 189 -11.08 -17.61 -25.06
CA GLU A 189 -9.72 -17.83 -25.54
C GLU A 189 -9.07 -16.54 -26.06
N GLU A 190 -9.83 -15.71 -26.78
CA GLU A 190 -9.36 -14.39 -27.23
C GLU A 190 -9.08 -13.45 -26.07
N ILE A 191 -9.94 -13.44 -25.04
CA ILE A 191 -9.73 -12.65 -23.82
C ILE A 191 -8.42 -13.07 -23.13
N SER A 192 -8.22 -14.37 -22.91
CA SER A 192 -6.99 -14.90 -22.33
C SER A 192 -5.75 -14.53 -23.14
N LEU A 193 -5.83 -14.60 -24.47
CA LEU A 193 -4.74 -14.19 -25.36
C LEU A 193 -4.43 -12.69 -25.25
N ILE A 194 -5.45 -11.84 -25.20
CA ILE A 194 -5.29 -10.39 -25.04
C ILE A 194 -4.62 -10.07 -23.70
N VAL A 195 -5.05 -10.72 -22.62
CA VAL A 195 -4.51 -10.49 -21.27
C VAL A 195 -3.05 -10.96 -21.15
N ALA A 196 -2.71 -12.06 -21.81
CA ALA A 196 -1.37 -12.64 -21.76
C ALA A 196 -0.34 -11.86 -22.60
N LYS A 197 -0.76 -11.18 -23.67
CA LYS A 197 0.16 -10.49 -24.59
C LYS A 197 0.52 -9.08 -24.15
N ASN A 198 1.73 -8.67 -24.51
CA ASN A 198 2.23 -7.32 -24.30
C ASN A 198 1.96 -6.44 -25.55
N ASP A 199 0.69 -6.41 -25.99
CA ASP A 199 0.27 -5.72 -27.20
C ASP A 199 -0.35 -4.35 -26.88
N HIS A 200 -0.14 -3.40 -27.78
CA HIS A 200 -0.87 -2.13 -27.77
C HIS A 200 -2.16 -2.30 -28.57
N LEU A 201 -3.30 -2.16 -27.90
CA LEU A 201 -4.61 -2.27 -28.52
C LEU A 201 -5.21 -0.88 -28.79
N ASP A 202 -6.04 -0.81 -29.82
CA ASP A 202 -6.85 0.37 -30.10
C ASP A 202 -7.99 0.53 -29.09
N ILE A 203 -8.61 1.71 -29.08
CA ILE A 203 -9.67 2.02 -28.12
C ILE A 203 -10.91 1.14 -28.33
N THR A 204 -11.26 0.81 -29.58
CA THR A 204 -12.40 -0.05 -29.90
C THR A 204 -12.24 -1.44 -29.28
N THR A 205 -11.05 -2.04 -29.38
CA THR A 205 -10.76 -3.33 -28.75
C THR A 205 -10.90 -3.27 -27.23
N TRP A 206 -10.44 -2.18 -26.59
CA TRP A 206 -10.62 -2.01 -25.15
C TRP A 206 -12.11 -1.90 -24.77
N VAL A 207 -12.92 -1.17 -25.53
CA VAL A 207 -14.36 -1.05 -25.29
C VAL A 207 -15.05 -2.41 -25.44
N SER A 208 -14.72 -3.18 -26.48
CA SER A 208 -15.22 -4.54 -26.66
C SER A 208 -14.79 -5.47 -25.52
N LEU A 209 -13.52 -5.42 -25.11
CA LEU A 209 -13.00 -6.23 -24.00
C LEU A 209 -13.73 -5.91 -22.69
N PHE A 210 -13.94 -4.64 -22.37
CA PHE A 210 -14.66 -4.20 -21.17
C PHE A 210 -16.08 -4.79 -21.14
N LYS A 211 -16.83 -4.65 -22.24
CA LYS A 211 -18.18 -5.18 -22.37
C LYS A 211 -18.24 -6.69 -22.20
N ASN A 212 -17.43 -7.43 -22.99
CA ASN A 212 -17.44 -8.88 -22.97
C ASN A 212 -17.04 -9.43 -21.60
N CYS A 213 -15.99 -8.88 -20.97
CA CYS A 213 -15.60 -9.28 -19.62
C CYS A 213 -16.71 -9.01 -18.60
N PHE A 214 -17.34 -7.84 -18.63
CA PHE A 214 -18.44 -7.52 -17.70
C PHE A 214 -19.61 -8.53 -17.82
N GLU A 215 -20.08 -8.80 -19.04
CA GLU A 215 -21.18 -9.73 -19.27
C GLU A 215 -20.81 -11.18 -18.89
N LEU A 216 -19.57 -11.60 -19.14
CA LEU A 216 -19.07 -12.92 -18.75
C LEU A 216 -18.97 -13.05 -17.22
N LEU A 217 -18.41 -12.04 -16.54
CA LEU A 217 -18.28 -12.02 -15.08
C LEU A 217 -19.66 -12.13 -14.42
N LEU A 218 -20.68 -11.43 -14.93
CA LEU A 218 -22.06 -11.56 -14.44
C LEU A 218 -22.67 -12.95 -14.68
N LYS A 219 -22.37 -13.59 -15.82
CA LYS A 219 -22.82 -14.96 -16.12
C LYS A 219 -22.17 -15.99 -15.19
N VAL A 220 -20.87 -15.83 -14.93
CA VAL A 220 -20.08 -16.77 -14.13
C VAL A 220 -20.37 -16.60 -12.64
N PHE A 221 -20.48 -15.36 -12.16
CA PHE A 221 -20.51 -15.10 -10.72
C PHE A 221 -21.89 -14.91 -10.11
N LYS A 222 -22.95 -14.87 -10.94
CA LYS A 222 -24.40 -14.85 -10.65
C LYS A 222 -24.89 -13.99 -9.47
N ASP A 223 -24.38 -14.17 -8.24
CA ASP A 223 -24.64 -13.35 -7.03
C ASP A 223 -23.54 -13.49 -5.93
N SER A 224 -22.41 -14.15 -6.19
CA SER A 224 -21.36 -14.36 -5.18
C SER A 224 -20.33 -13.23 -5.21
N PRO A 225 -19.96 -12.63 -4.06
CA PRO A 225 -18.89 -11.64 -4.02
C PRO A 225 -17.56 -12.31 -4.38
N VAL A 226 -16.90 -11.79 -5.42
CA VAL A 226 -15.62 -12.33 -5.91
C VAL A 226 -14.50 -11.34 -5.66
N PRO A 227 -13.52 -11.67 -4.81
CA PRO A 227 -12.38 -10.79 -4.58
C PRO A 227 -11.60 -10.64 -5.88
N PHE A 228 -10.93 -9.50 -6.02
CA PHE A 228 -10.06 -9.25 -7.16
C PHE A 228 -8.94 -10.31 -7.22
N ASP A 229 -8.86 -11.04 -8.33
CA ASP A 229 -7.80 -11.99 -8.64
C ASP A 229 -7.12 -11.61 -9.96
N LYS A 230 -5.85 -11.20 -9.87
CA LYS A 230 -5.02 -10.82 -11.03
C LYS A 230 -4.73 -11.99 -11.98
N ASP A 231 -4.90 -13.23 -11.51
CA ASP A 231 -4.64 -14.45 -12.27
C ASP A 231 -5.90 -14.99 -12.98
N ASN A 232 -7.05 -14.35 -12.76
CA ASN A 232 -8.25 -14.56 -13.55
C ASN A 232 -8.28 -13.63 -14.77
N ASP A 233 -8.26 -14.20 -15.97
CA ASP A 233 -8.20 -13.44 -17.22
C ASP A 233 -9.43 -12.54 -17.44
N PHE A 234 -10.62 -12.95 -17.00
CA PHE A 234 -11.84 -12.13 -17.15
C PHE A 234 -11.80 -10.90 -16.24
N ILE A 235 -11.39 -11.08 -14.99
CA ILE A 235 -11.22 -9.99 -14.01
C ILE A 235 -10.14 -9.03 -14.50
N MET A 236 -8.99 -9.57 -14.91
CA MET A 236 -7.87 -8.75 -15.37
C MET A 236 -8.19 -8.04 -16.68
N GLY A 237 -8.88 -8.69 -17.61
CA GLY A 237 -9.38 -8.09 -18.85
C GLY A 237 -10.33 -6.93 -18.58
N PHE A 238 -11.25 -7.08 -17.62
CA PHE A 238 -12.15 -6.01 -17.18
C PHE A 238 -11.37 -4.80 -16.64
N VAL A 239 -10.45 -5.03 -15.69
CA VAL A 239 -9.66 -3.96 -15.06
C VAL A 239 -8.75 -3.27 -16.06
N ALA A 240 -8.04 -4.02 -16.92
CA ALA A 240 -7.17 -3.45 -17.95
C ALA A 240 -7.94 -2.60 -18.95
N ALA A 241 -9.09 -3.09 -19.42
CA ALA A 241 -9.94 -2.35 -20.33
C ALA A 241 -10.49 -1.07 -19.70
N ALA A 242 -11.05 -1.16 -18.49
CA ALA A 242 -11.59 0.00 -17.78
C ALA A 242 -10.52 1.08 -17.54
N ALA A 243 -9.31 0.67 -17.13
CA ALA A 243 -8.19 1.56 -16.90
C ALA A 243 -7.74 2.26 -18.19
N ASN A 244 -7.60 1.52 -19.30
CA ASN A 244 -7.17 2.07 -20.58
C ASN A 244 -8.22 2.97 -21.25
N ILE A 245 -9.51 2.64 -21.14
CA ILE A 245 -10.59 3.52 -21.61
C ILE A 245 -10.52 4.82 -20.82
N ARG A 246 -10.48 4.76 -19.49
CA ARG A 246 -10.35 5.95 -18.65
C ARG A 246 -9.10 6.75 -18.99
N ALA A 247 -7.93 6.12 -19.09
CA ALA A 247 -6.69 6.78 -19.49
C ALA A 247 -6.85 7.54 -20.81
N HIS A 248 -7.50 6.93 -21.82
CA HIS A 248 -7.79 7.59 -23.09
C HIS A 248 -8.65 8.84 -22.93
N LEU A 249 -9.71 8.80 -22.11
CA LEU A 249 -10.62 9.94 -21.90
C LEU A 249 -9.93 11.12 -21.20
N PHE A 250 -8.89 10.86 -20.41
CA PHE A 250 -8.07 11.87 -19.74
C PHE A 250 -6.78 12.21 -20.49
N CYS A 251 -6.66 11.80 -21.77
CA CYS A 251 -5.47 12.06 -22.60
C CYS A 251 -4.16 11.49 -22.00
N LEU A 252 -4.25 10.37 -21.28
CA LEU A 252 -3.10 9.65 -20.71
C LEU A 252 -2.65 8.52 -21.64
N GLU A 253 -1.38 8.13 -21.50
CA GLU A 253 -0.85 6.95 -22.19
C GLU A 253 -1.52 5.68 -21.67
N LYS A 254 -1.94 4.83 -22.62
CA LYS A 254 -2.46 3.48 -22.38
C LYS A 254 -1.31 2.49 -22.36
N ASP A 255 -1.53 1.33 -21.74
CA ASP A 255 -0.55 0.25 -21.78
C ASP A 255 -1.18 -1.12 -21.99
N SER A 256 -0.36 -2.14 -22.23
CA SER A 256 -0.83 -3.51 -22.44
C SER A 256 -1.51 -4.09 -21.19
N ALA A 257 -2.41 -5.05 -21.39
CA ALA A 257 -3.05 -5.77 -20.28
C ALA A 257 -2.00 -6.46 -19.38
N PHE A 258 -0.93 -7.00 -19.98
CA PHE A 258 0.19 -7.60 -19.25
C PHE A 258 0.89 -6.63 -18.27
N LYS A 259 1.18 -5.39 -18.71
CA LYS A 259 1.79 -4.40 -17.82
C LYS A 259 0.80 -3.86 -16.79
N ILE A 260 -0.47 -3.69 -17.16
CA ILE A 260 -1.52 -3.32 -16.20
C ILE A 260 -1.69 -4.42 -15.15
N LYS A 261 -1.62 -5.70 -15.50
CA LYS A 261 -1.61 -6.82 -14.55
C LYS A 261 -0.45 -6.71 -13.55
N THR A 262 0.72 -6.30 -14.02
CA THR A 262 1.89 -6.09 -13.16
C THR A 262 1.64 -4.96 -12.14
N MET A 263 1.10 -3.84 -12.60
CA MET A 263 0.78 -2.69 -11.75
C MET A 263 -0.39 -2.95 -10.79
N ALA A 264 -1.48 -3.56 -11.27
CA ALA A 264 -2.68 -3.86 -10.50
C ALA A 264 -2.44 -4.91 -9.41
N GLY A 265 -1.55 -5.87 -9.68
CA GLY A 265 -1.16 -6.90 -8.73
C GLY A 265 -0.02 -6.52 -7.80
N ASN A 266 0.52 -5.29 -7.89
CA ASN A 266 1.79 -4.90 -7.26
C ASN A 266 2.92 -5.92 -7.53
N ILE A 267 2.95 -6.52 -8.73
CA ILE A 267 3.83 -7.64 -9.04
C ILE A 267 5.26 -7.13 -9.22
N ILE A 268 6.12 -7.55 -8.30
CA ILE A 268 7.55 -7.43 -8.46
C ILE A 268 8.02 -8.57 -9.40
N PRO A 269 8.72 -8.30 -10.52
CA PRO A 269 9.18 -9.34 -11.42
C PRO A 269 10.06 -10.37 -10.69
N ALA A 270 9.71 -11.65 -10.78
CA ALA A 270 10.50 -12.75 -10.23
C ALA A 270 11.47 -13.28 -11.30
N ILE A 271 12.75 -13.43 -10.94
CA ILE A 271 13.77 -14.03 -11.81
C ILE A 271 14.34 -15.24 -11.08
N ALA A 272 14.26 -16.41 -11.70
CA ALA A 272 14.70 -17.68 -11.08
C ALA A 272 16.15 -17.60 -10.58
N THR A 273 17.06 -17.06 -11.40
CA THR A 273 18.48 -16.93 -11.02
C THR A 273 18.69 -16.00 -9.82
N THR A 274 17.89 -14.94 -9.68
CA THR A 274 17.96 -14.05 -8.51
C THR A 274 17.53 -14.79 -7.25
N ASN A 275 16.44 -15.56 -7.33
CA ASN A 275 15.97 -16.40 -6.23
C ASN A 275 17.01 -17.44 -5.82
N ASP A 276 17.65 -18.11 -6.78
CA ASP A 276 18.70 -19.10 -6.52
C ASP A 276 19.90 -18.49 -5.78
N ILE A 277 20.34 -17.29 -6.21
CA ILE A 277 21.44 -16.57 -5.55
C ILE A 277 21.04 -16.20 -4.11
N ILE A 278 19.86 -15.63 -3.91
CA ILE A 278 19.40 -15.21 -2.58
C ILE A 278 19.18 -16.39 -1.65
N ALA A 279 18.59 -17.49 -2.13
CA ALA A 279 18.44 -18.72 -1.34
C ALA A 279 19.79 -19.30 -0.92
N SER A 280 20.77 -19.32 -1.82
CA SER A 280 22.14 -19.77 -1.53
C SER A 280 22.80 -18.89 -0.47
N LEU A 281 22.64 -17.57 -0.56
CA LEU A 281 23.16 -16.62 0.43
C LEU A 281 22.50 -16.80 1.80
N SER A 282 21.18 -17.06 1.87
CA SER A 282 20.47 -17.35 3.12
C SER A 282 21.05 -18.59 3.82
N VAL A 283 21.35 -19.66 3.07
CA VAL A 283 21.96 -20.87 3.64
C VAL A 283 23.39 -20.59 4.14
N ILE A 284 24.16 -19.78 3.42
CA ILE A 284 25.51 -19.36 3.87
C ILE A 284 25.43 -18.61 5.21
N GLU A 285 24.49 -17.67 5.36
CA GLU A 285 24.28 -16.96 6.63
C GLU A 285 23.79 -17.90 7.74
N ALA A 286 22.95 -18.90 7.43
CA ALA A 286 22.53 -19.91 8.40
C ALA A 286 23.71 -20.74 8.93
N ILE A 287 24.60 -21.20 8.04
CA ILE A 287 25.81 -21.94 8.43
C ILE A 287 26.70 -21.08 9.33
N LYS A 288 26.85 -19.79 9.04
CA LYS A 288 27.61 -18.85 9.88
C LYS A 288 27.03 -18.73 11.28
N LEU A 289 25.71 -18.63 11.40
CA LEU A 289 25.00 -18.56 12.68
C LEU A 289 25.18 -19.84 13.50
N LEU A 290 25.00 -21.00 12.87
CA LEU A 290 25.15 -22.31 13.50
C LEU A 290 26.59 -22.57 13.99
N ASN A 291 27.58 -22.05 13.26
CA ASN A 291 28.99 -22.12 13.67
C ASN A 291 29.38 -21.07 14.73
N GLY A 292 28.44 -20.24 15.21
CA GLY A 292 28.70 -19.24 16.25
C GLY A 292 29.53 -18.04 15.77
N THR A 293 29.68 -17.85 14.46
CA THR A 293 30.45 -16.71 13.93
C THR A 293 29.72 -15.40 14.17
N ARG A 294 30.45 -14.36 14.60
CA ARG A 294 29.92 -12.99 14.79
C ARG A 294 29.97 -12.15 13.52
N GLU A 295 30.33 -12.76 12.39
CA GLU A 295 30.57 -12.10 11.10
C GLU A 295 29.41 -12.23 10.11
N SER A 296 28.23 -12.63 10.56
CA SER A 296 27.04 -12.50 9.73
C SER A 296 26.93 -11.05 9.23
N LYS A 297 26.46 -10.87 7.99
CA LYS A 297 26.32 -9.56 7.36
C LYS A 297 24.99 -9.47 6.65
N GLU A 298 24.49 -8.25 6.49
CA GLU A 298 23.40 -8.01 5.55
C GLU A 298 24.01 -8.03 4.15
N VAL A 299 23.44 -8.78 3.23
CA VAL A 299 24.01 -9.00 1.90
C VAL A 299 23.04 -8.50 0.84
N TYR A 300 23.55 -7.67 -0.07
CA TYR A 300 22.77 -7.09 -1.16
C TYR A 300 23.26 -7.59 -2.51
N LEU A 301 22.35 -8.06 -3.36
CA LEU A 301 22.56 -8.35 -4.76
C LEU A 301 22.14 -7.13 -5.60
N SER A 302 23.08 -6.60 -6.37
CA SER A 302 22.86 -5.44 -7.24
C SER A 302 22.80 -5.86 -8.71
N GLN A 303 21.99 -5.18 -9.52
CA GLN A 303 21.90 -5.44 -10.97
C GLN A 303 23.18 -5.04 -11.70
N ARG A 304 23.87 -4.01 -11.19
CA ARG A 304 25.16 -3.55 -11.70
C ARG A 304 26.18 -3.57 -10.57
N PRO A 305 27.47 -3.83 -10.86
CA PRO A 305 28.50 -3.79 -9.84
C PRO A 305 28.57 -2.42 -9.16
N MET A 306 28.54 -2.40 -7.83
CA MET A 306 28.89 -1.23 -7.03
C MET A 306 30.41 -1.26 -6.82
N GLY A 307 31.14 -0.55 -7.67
CA GLY A 307 32.59 -0.73 -7.80
C GLY A 307 32.90 -2.11 -8.39
N ASN A 308 33.65 -2.94 -7.67
CA ASN A 308 34.02 -4.28 -8.13
C ASN A 308 33.14 -5.40 -7.54
N LYS A 309 32.03 -5.05 -6.86
CA LYS A 309 31.18 -6.02 -6.15
C LYS A 309 29.77 -6.01 -6.72
N ILE A 310 29.29 -7.18 -7.14
CA ILE A 310 27.87 -7.40 -7.49
C ILE A 310 27.06 -7.86 -6.26
N ILE A 311 27.73 -8.57 -5.34
CA ILE A 311 27.22 -8.94 -4.03
C ILE A 311 27.97 -8.11 -2.99
N SER A 312 27.24 -7.26 -2.28
CA SER A 312 27.77 -6.26 -1.37
C SER A 312 27.38 -6.61 0.06
N PRO A 313 28.31 -7.05 0.91
CA PRO A 313 28.03 -7.23 2.33
C PRO A 313 28.08 -5.89 3.07
N MET A 314 27.15 -5.69 4.00
CA MET A 314 27.01 -4.54 4.86
C MET A 314 27.04 -4.97 6.33
N THR A 315 27.55 -4.10 7.20
CA THR A 315 27.48 -4.29 8.65
C THR A 315 26.07 -4.04 9.13
N PHE A 316 25.61 -4.84 10.09
CA PHE A 316 24.28 -4.65 10.67
C PHE A 316 24.15 -3.35 11.44
N SER A 317 22.95 -2.79 11.41
CA SER A 317 22.52 -1.75 12.35
C SER A 317 22.25 -2.38 13.72
N LYS A 318 22.46 -1.60 14.78
CA LYS A 318 22.07 -1.97 16.15
C LYS A 318 20.55 -1.85 16.33
N PRO A 319 19.96 -2.51 17.35
CA PRO A 319 18.55 -2.32 17.72
C PRO A 319 18.17 -0.84 17.84
N ASN A 320 17.05 -0.46 17.22
CA ASN A 320 16.50 0.88 17.36
C ASN A 320 15.86 1.01 18.77
N PRO A 321 16.31 1.93 19.64
CA PRO A 321 15.75 2.12 20.98
C PRO A 321 14.27 2.50 21.00
N ASN A 322 13.74 3.04 19.89
CA ASN A 322 12.33 3.44 19.76
C ASN A 322 11.51 2.41 18.96
N CYS A 323 12.07 1.23 18.66
CA CYS A 323 11.34 0.20 17.93
C CYS A 323 10.14 -0.31 18.74
N HIS A 324 8.97 -0.40 18.10
CA HIS A 324 7.75 -0.92 18.71
C HIS A 324 7.76 -2.44 18.94
N THR A 325 8.71 -3.15 18.33
CA THR A 325 8.83 -4.59 18.46
C THR A 325 9.97 -4.99 19.40
N CYS A 326 11.20 -4.53 19.16
CA CYS A 326 12.38 -5.06 19.85
C CYS A 326 13.01 -4.14 20.91
N SER A 327 12.45 -2.96 21.16
CA SER A 327 12.99 -2.11 22.23
C SER A 327 12.56 -2.61 23.62
N LEU A 328 13.29 -2.22 24.66
CA LEU A 328 13.00 -2.62 26.05
C LEU A 328 11.70 -2.00 26.58
N LYS A 329 11.33 -0.83 26.05
CA LYS A 329 10.08 -0.12 26.36
C LYS A 329 9.46 0.33 25.04
N PRO A 330 8.77 -0.57 24.32
CA PRO A 330 8.27 -0.28 23.00
C PRO A 330 7.23 0.83 23.06
N THR A 331 7.62 2.01 22.58
CA THR A 331 6.77 3.18 22.47
C THR A 331 6.93 3.79 21.09
N VAL A 332 5.81 3.89 20.37
CA VAL A 332 5.73 4.58 19.07
C VAL A 332 5.14 5.95 19.29
N SER A 333 5.71 6.97 18.65
CA SER A 333 5.05 8.27 18.57
C SER A 333 4.37 8.39 17.21
N ILE A 334 3.07 8.72 17.22
CA ILE A 334 2.34 9.02 15.97
C ILE A 334 1.90 10.48 15.96
N LEU A 335 1.91 11.08 14.79
CA LEU A 335 1.31 12.37 14.50
C LEU A 335 -0.05 12.12 13.84
N CYS A 336 -1.14 12.62 14.41
CA CYS A 336 -2.47 12.49 13.82
C CYS A 336 -3.36 13.66 14.24
N ASN A 337 -4.52 13.81 13.61
CA ASN A 337 -5.57 14.73 14.09
C ASN A 337 -6.59 13.95 14.94
N PRO A 338 -6.60 14.06 16.28
CA PRO A 338 -7.49 13.27 17.14
C PRO A 338 -8.98 13.62 16.97
N LYS A 339 -9.29 14.79 16.39
CA LYS A 339 -10.67 15.24 16.17
C LYS A 339 -11.30 14.60 14.94
N THR A 340 -10.50 14.14 13.98
CA THR A 340 -10.98 13.56 12.72
C THR A 340 -10.72 12.07 12.62
N LEU A 341 -9.62 11.57 13.19
CA LEU A 341 -9.27 10.16 13.13
C LEU A 341 -10.23 9.33 13.98
N THR A 342 -10.93 8.39 13.34
CA THR A 342 -11.88 7.48 13.99
C THR A 342 -11.20 6.25 14.58
N ILE A 343 -11.87 5.56 15.51
CA ILE A 343 -11.34 4.31 16.09
C ILE A 343 -11.18 3.23 15.01
N ILE A 344 -12.11 3.15 14.05
CA ILE A 344 -11.97 2.22 12.92
C ILE A 344 -10.75 2.54 12.05
N GLN A 345 -10.52 3.82 11.73
CA GLN A 345 -9.34 4.25 10.98
C GLN A 345 -8.05 4.03 11.76
N PHE A 346 -8.07 4.22 13.08
CA PHE A 346 -6.93 3.91 13.95
C PHE A 346 -6.59 2.40 13.92
N ARG A 347 -7.60 1.54 14.06
CA ARG A 347 -7.42 0.08 13.94
C ARG A 347 -6.87 -0.31 12.58
N ASP A 348 -7.53 0.10 11.51
CA ASP A 348 -7.26 -0.41 10.17
C ASP A 348 -6.00 0.22 9.56
N HIS A 349 -5.83 1.54 9.65
CA HIS A 349 -4.70 2.22 9.01
C HIS A 349 -3.47 2.33 9.93
N VAL A 350 -3.64 2.55 11.23
CA VAL A 350 -2.48 2.71 12.14
C VAL A 350 -1.97 1.36 12.63
N LEU A 351 -2.84 0.54 13.23
CA LEU A 351 -2.42 -0.73 13.85
C LEU A 351 -2.17 -1.81 12.79
N ARG A 352 -3.16 -2.08 11.93
CA ARG A 352 -3.06 -3.15 10.92
C ARG A 352 -2.10 -2.76 9.79
N GLU A 353 -2.42 -1.73 9.02
CA GLU A 353 -1.61 -1.34 7.86
C GLU A 353 -0.30 -0.64 8.25
N GLY A 354 -0.29 0.16 9.32
CA GLY A 354 0.89 0.92 9.74
C GLY A 354 1.91 0.06 10.48
N LEU A 355 1.46 -0.67 11.50
CA LEU A 355 2.32 -1.37 12.46
C LEU A 355 2.26 -2.90 12.35
N GLY A 356 1.37 -3.46 11.52
CA GLY A 356 1.26 -4.91 11.32
C GLY A 356 0.71 -5.68 12.52
N TYR A 357 -0.27 -5.09 13.23
CA TYR A 357 -0.95 -5.73 14.35
C TYR A 357 -2.45 -5.87 14.04
N THR A 358 -2.97 -7.10 14.09
CA THR A 358 -4.33 -7.42 13.64
C THR A 358 -5.31 -7.74 14.75
N LEU A 359 -4.87 -8.45 15.80
CA LEU A 359 -5.70 -8.88 16.91
C LEU A 359 -5.21 -8.24 18.21
N VAL A 360 -5.70 -7.02 18.45
CA VAL A 360 -5.21 -6.18 19.55
C VAL A 360 -6.34 -5.64 20.41
N ASP A 361 -6.05 -5.49 21.69
CA ASP A 361 -6.80 -4.62 22.59
C ASP A 361 -6.05 -3.29 22.72
N VAL A 362 -6.82 -2.20 22.80
CA VAL A 362 -6.31 -0.83 22.98
C VAL A 362 -6.92 -0.26 24.24
N GLU A 363 -6.05 0.01 25.21
CA GLU A 363 -6.39 0.56 26.51
C GLU A 363 -5.81 1.98 26.65
N MET A 364 -6.53 2.87 27.31
CA MET A 364 -5.93 4.09 27.83
C MET A 364 -4.92 3.72 28.91
N ASP A 365 -3.71 4.30 28.84
CA ASP A 365 -2.76 4.25 29.95
C ASP A 365 -3.14 5.29 31.02
N ASP A 366 -4.39 5.21 31.47
CA ASP A 366 -4.92 5.94 32.61
C ASP A 366 -5.06 4.98 33.81
N SER A 367 -5.22 5.54 35.02
CA SER A 367 -5.39 4.71 36.24
C SER A 367 -6.67 3.85 36.23
N LYS A 368 -7.51 3.95 35.21
CA LYS A 368 -8.76 3.21 35.04
C LYS A 368 -8.64 2.06 34.04
N GLY A 369 -7.65 2.06 33.15
CA GLY A 369 -7.47 1.04 32.11
C GLY A 369 -8.64 0.99 31.12
N SER A 370 -9.16 2.15 30.73
CA SER A 370 -10.37 2.21 29.89
C SER A 370 -10.13 1.57 28.51
N ILE A 371 -10.87 0.50 28.18
CA ILE A 371 -10.77 -0.20 26.89
C ILE A 371 -11.46 0.62 25.80
N ILE A 372 -10.72 0.97 24.76
CA ILE A 372 -11.19 1.75 23.61
C ILE A 372 -11.57 0.81 22.44
N LEU A 373 -10.71 -0.18 22.20
CA LEU A 373 -10.85 -1.19 21.16
C LEU A 373 -10.57 -2.56 21.76
N SER A 374 -11.42 -3.53 21.47
CA SER A 374 -11.25 -4.93 21.86
C SER A 374 -11.05 -5.78 20.61
N SER A 375 -10.27 -6.84 20.76
CA SER A 375 -10.07 -7.92 19.80
C SER A 375 -11.37 -8.70 19.54
N ASP A 376 -12.32 -8.68 20.46
CA ASP A 376 -13.72 -9.05 20.19
C ASP A 376 -14.49 -7.83 19.67
N GLU A 377 -14.76 -7.82 18.36
CA GLU A 377 -15.44 -6.70 17.70
C GLU A 377 -16.84 -6.44 18.29
N ASN A 378 -17.49 -7.42 18.92
CA ASN A 378 -18.83 -7.24 19.49
C ASN A 378 -18.81 -6.34 20.73
N GLU A 379 -17.72 -6.32 21.49
CA GLU A 379 -17.61 -5.56 22.74
C GLU A 379 -17.48 -4.05 22.47
N THR A 380 -16.75 -3.69 21.42
CA THR A 380 -16.39 -2.30 21.11
C THR A 380 -16.96 -1.77 19.79
N LYS A 381 -17.88 -2.49 19.14
CA LYS A 381 -18.51 -2.10 17.86
C LYS A 381 -19.06 -0.67 17.86
N HIS A 382 -19.68 -0.27 18.96
CA HIS A 382 -20.29 1.06 19.14
C HIS A 382 -19.26 2.21 19.24
N ASN A 383 -17.98 1.89 19.41
CA ASN A 383 -16.88 2.86 19.48
C ASN A 383 -16.24 3.13 18.12
N LEU A 384 -16.39 2.22 17.13
CA LEU A 384 -15.68 2.26 15.86
C LEU A 384 -15.87 3.58 15.08
N SER A 385 -17.09 4.13 15.07
CA SER A 385 -17.42 5.38 14.36
C SER A 385 -17.08 6.66 15.15
N LYS A 386 -16.63 6.54 16.41
CA LYS A 386 -16.25 7.67 17.25
C LYS A 386 -14.81 8.09 16.93
N THR A 387 -14.50 9.37 17.15
CA THR A 387 -13.15 9.93 16.99
C THR A 387 -12.33 9.72 18.25
N LEU A 388 -11.00 9.72 18.12
CA LEU A 388 -10.08 9.61 19.27
C LEU A 388 -10.41 10.64 20.36
N SER A 389 -10.71 11.88 19.97
CA SER A 389 -11.05 12.97 20.89
C SER A 389 -12.29 12.70 21.75
N LYS A 390 -13.22 11.84 21.32
CA LYS A 390 -14.41 11.48 22.12
C LYS A 390 -14.06 10.61 23.34
N PHE A 391 -12.87 10.01 23.35
CA PHE A 391 -12.32 9.24 24.46
C PHE A 391 -11.27 10.05 25.24
N GLU A 392 -11.28 11.37 25.10
CA GLU A 392 -10.29 12.27 25.73
C GLU A 392 -8.84 12.01 25.29
N ILE A 393 -8.68 11.36 24.13
CA ILE A 393 -7.37 11.11 23.52
C ILE A 393 -6.95 12.35 22.73
N GLY A 394 -5.80 12.92 23.09
CA GLY A 394 -5.27 14.16 22.52
C GLY A 394 -3.74 14.24 22.56
N GLU A 395 -3.21 15.45 22.56
CA GLU A 395 -1.77 15.70 22.65
C GLU A 395 -1.17 15.04 23.90
N GLY A 396 -0.17 14.17 23.71
CA GLY A 396 0.57 13.53 24.78
C GLY A 396 -0.11 12.28 25.39
N SER A 397 -1.32 11.93 24.97
CA SER A 397 -1.99 10.71 25.43
C SER A 397 -1.18 9.46 25.09
N ILE A 398 -1.16 8.49 26.00
CA ILE A 398 -0.49 7.21 25.84
C ILE A 398 -1.54 6.10 25.81
N LEU A 399 -1.49 5.28 24.79
CA LEU A 399 -2.35 4.13 24.59
C LEU A 399 -1.50 2.87 24.78
N LYS A 400 -1.97 1.94 25.60
CA LYS A 400 -1.38 0.61 25.74
C LYS A 400 -2.05 -0.31 24.71
N ILE A 401 -1.23 -1.01 23.93
CA ILE A 401 -1.66 -1.93 22.89
C ILE A 401 -1.21 -3.32 23.30
N ASP A 402 -2.16 -4.25 23.40
CA ASP A 402 -1.91 -5.66 23.75
C ASP A 402 -2.24 -6.54 22.54
N ASP A 403 -1.23 -7.20 21.96
CA ASP A 403 -1.38 -8.11 20.82
C ASP A 403 -1.41 -9.57 21.27
N PHE A 404 -2.58 -10.19 21.19
CA PHE A 404 -2.79 -11.57 21.61
C PHE A 404 -2.20 -12.61 20.66
N LEU A 405 -1.92 -12.27 19.40
CA LEU A 405 -1.31 -13.23 18.47
C LEU A 405 0.15 -13.46 18.79
N THR A 406 0.83 -12.41 19.22
CA THR A 406 2.25 -12.50 19.56
C THR A 406 2.52 -12.45 21.06
N ASP A 407 1.54 -12.15 21.91
CA ASP A 407 1.65 -11.87 23.36
C ASP A 407 2.47 -10.60 23.66
N HIS A 408 2.36 -9.59 22.79
CA HIS A 408 3.24 -8.41 22.74
C HIS A 408 2.53 -7.15 23.16
N ILE A 409 3.10 -6.47 24.17
CA ILE A 409 2.56 -5.21 24.68
C ILE A 409 3.49 -4.07 24.26
N PHE A 410 2.91 -3.02 23.69
CA PHE A 410 3.61 -1.78 23.38
C PHE A 410 2.72 -0.56 23.60
N HIS A 411 3.31 0.63 23.55
CA HIS A 411 2.61 1.88 23.79
C HIS A 411 2.62 2.75 22.55
N ILE A 412 1.54 3.48 22.31
CA ILE A 412 1.45 4.52 21.29
C ILE A 412 1.24 5.85 22.00
N LYS A 413 2.17 6.78 21.78
CA LYS A 413 2.06 8.17 22.17
C LYS A 413 1.45 8.99 21.03
N ILE A 414 0.38 9.71 21.33
CA ILE A 414 -0.32 10.59 20.39
C ILE A 414 0.32 11.98 20.42
N ASN A 415 0.71 12.48 19.25
CA ASN A 415 1.02 13.89 19.03
C ASN A 415 -0.06 14.46 18.09
N ALA A 416 -0.80 15.44 18.58
CA ALA A 416 -1.91 16.06 17.89
C ALA A 416 -1.43 17.10 16.88
N CYS A 417 -1.91 16.98 15.64
CA CYS A 417 -1.68 17.94 14.58
C CYS A 417 -2.99 18.22 13.83
N ASP A 418 -3.35 19.48 13.64
CA ASP A 418 -4.61 19.84 12.98
C ASP A 418 -4.57 19.61 11.45
N SER A 419 -3.38 19.57 10.80
CA SER A 419 -3.23 19.39 9.35
C SER A 419 -2.06 18.47 8.97
N LEU A 420 -2.32 17.46 8.13
CA LEU A 420 -1.37 16.40 7.75
C LEU A 420 -1.15 16.26 6.22
N ASN A 421 -1.41 17.30 5.41
CA ASN A 421 -1.25 17.26 3.94
C ASN A 421 -1.85 15.98 3.31
N ASP A 422 -3.14 15.76 3.54
CA ASP A 422 -3.93 14.61 3.07
C ASP A 422 -3.57 13.22 3.65
N LYS A 423 -2.62 13.14 4.60
CA LYS A 423 -2.36 11.90 5.34
C LYS A 423 -3.25 11.78 6.59
N LEU A 424 -3.63 10.55 6.93
CA LEU A 424 -4.35 10.26 8.18
C LEU A 424 -3.44 10.34 9.41
N PHE A 425 -2.20 9.86 9.29
CA PHE A 425 -1.20 9.86 10.35
C PHE A 425 0.24 9.79 9.80
N GLU A 426 1.23 10.01 10.66
CA GLU A 426 2.65 9.80 10.40
C GLU A 426 3.34 9.20 11.64
N ILE A 427 4.22 8.22 11.47
CA ILE A 427 5.02 7.65 12.57
C ILE A 427 6.29 8.51 12.73
N ILE A 428 6.61 8.92 13.96
CA ILE A 428 7.77 9.77 14.27
C ILE A 428 8.79 8.99 15.11
N ASP A 429 10.04 8.94 14.66
CA ASP A 429 11.14 8.24 15.33
C ASP A 429 11.78 9.03 16.50
N THR A 430 11.56 10.34 16.58
CA THR A 430 12.12 11.21 17.63
C THR A 430 11.04 11.82 18.53
N PRO A 431 11.15 11.73 19.87
CA PRO A 431 10.28 12.48 20.77
C PRO A 431 10.41 13.98 20.50
N ILE A 432 9.31 14.64 20.15
CA ILE A 432 9.29 16.10 20.04
C ILE A 432 9.31 16.66 21.48
N SER A 433 10.46 17.17 21.92
CA SER A 433 10.57 17.92 23.17
C SER A 433 10.07 19.34 22.95
N PHE A 434 8.94 19.71 23.55
CA PHE A 434 8.49 21.10 23.64
C PHE A 434 9.25 21.80 24.79
N ASN A 435 10.10 22.78 24.48
CA ASN A 435 10.60 23.70 25.50
C ASN A 435 9.51 24.73 25.80
N SER A 436 9.04 24.73 27.05
CA SER A 436 7.93 25.52 27.56
C SER A 436 8.27 27.00 27.81
N THR A 437 8.79 27.71 26.80
CA THR A 437 9.10 29.16 26.96
C THR A 437 8.51 30.10 25.92
N ASP A 438 7.89 29.65 24.83
CA ASP A 438 7.22 30.57 23.89
C ASP A 438 5.70 30.43 23.94
N LYS A 439 5.08 31.30 24.76
CA LYS A 439 3.63 31.39 24.95
C LYS A 439 2.87 32.08 23.81
N ASN A 440 3.53 32.47 22.72
CA ASN A 440 2.89 33.19 21.61
C ASN A 440 3.37 32.65 20.25
N GLU A 441 2.79 31.53 19.79
CA GLU A 441 2.58 31.22 18.36
C GLU A 441 1.80 29.89 18.24
N LYS A 442 0.46 29.98 18.21
CA LYS A 442 -0.42 28.86 17.81
C LYS A 442 -0.43 28.74 16.28
N THR A 443 0.70 28.37 15.69
CA THR A 443 0.74 27.85 14.31
C THR A 443 2.00 27.00 14.18
N ILE A 444 1.87 25.68 14.34
CA ILE A 444 2.99 24.75 14.10
C ILE A 444 3.25 24.75 12.59
N ASN A 445 4.29 25.48 12.19
CA ASN A 445 4.68 25.61 10.80
C ASN A 445 5.43 24.33 10.39
N TYR A 446 4.89 23.59 9.41
CA TYR A 446 5.40 22.33 8.85
C TYR A 446 6.92 22.38 8.49
N ALA A 447 7.46 23.59 8.27
CA ALA A 447 8.88 23.85 8.00
C ALA A 447 9.83 23.58 9.20
N LEU A 448 9.37 23.68 10.44
CA LEU A 448 10.18 23.47 11.64
C LEU A 448 10.47 21.98 11.91
N CYS A 449 9.51 21.08 11.62
CA CYS A 449 9.74 19.62 11.70
C CYS A 449 10.80 19.15 10.69
N LYS A 450 10.81 19.68 9.45
CA LYS A 450 11.83 19.32 8.46
C LYS A 450 13.24 19.81 8.80
N LYS A 451 13.40 20.93 9.52
CA LYS A 451 14.72 21.51 9.80
C LYS A 451 15.57 20.67 10.76
N LYS A 452 14.97 19.86 11.64
CA LYS A 452 15.72 18.94 12.53
C LYS A 452 16.10 17.60 11.86
N ILE A 453 15.44 17.24 10.77
CA ILE A 453 15.69 15.98 10.04
C ILE A 453 16.88 16.11 9.04
N LYS A 454 17.29 17.34 8.69
CA LYS A 454 18.31 17.60 7.67
C LYS A 454 19.77 17.36 8.07
N ASN A 455 20.06 16.92 9.30
CA ASN A 455 21.43 16.67 9.78
C ASN A 455 21.76 15.18 10.00
N ILE A 456 20.98 14.25 9.46
CA ILE A 456 21.36 12.84 9.39
C ILE A 456 22.03 12.62 8.04
N SER A 457 23.32 12.27 8.10
CA SER A 457 24.26 12.03 7.00
C SER A 457 23.67 11.31 5.79
N GLU A 458 24.16 11.67 4.60
CA GLU A 458 23.88 11.13 3.25
C GLU A 458 24.18 9.61 3.06
N HIS A 459 23.97 8.76 4.07
CA HIS A 459 24.26 7.32 4.04
C HIS A 459 23.04 6.42 4.36
N THR A 460 21.83 6.97 4.34
CA THR A 460 20.61 6.15 4.36
C THR A 460 20.42 5.47 3.01
N ILE A 461 21.14 4.36 2.81
CA ILE A 461 20.89 3.42 1.71
C ILE A 461 19.53 2.79 2.00
N ILE A 462 18.54 3.22 1.23
CA ILE A 462 17.17 2.76 1.25
C ILE A 462 17.18 1.24 1.06
N ARG A 463 16.75 0.49 2.09
CA ARG A 463 16.35 -0.90 1.95
C ARG A 463 15.36 -0.97 0.80
N MET A 464 15.71 -1.80 -0.18
CA MET A 464 15.16 -1.81 -1.52
C MET A 464 13.68 -1.38 -1.67
N GLN A 465 13.49 -0.18 -2.25
CA GLN A 465 12.51 0.00 -3.31
C GLN A 465 13.20 0.58 -4.56
N PRO A 466 12.64 0.29 -5.76
CA PRO A 466 13.20 0.70 -7.04
C PRO A 466 12.91 2.19 -7.27
N GLN A 467 13.73 3.07 -6.69
CA GLN A 467 13.76 4.45 -7.15
C GLN A 467 14.59 4.50 -8.42
N PHE A 468 13.93 4.79 -9.54
CA PHE A 468 14.57 5.25 -10.77
C PHE A 468 15.53 6.39 -10.41
N PHE A 469 16.83 6.11 -10.41
CA PHE A 469 17.83 7.17 -10.39
C PHE A 469 17.68 7.97 -11.68
N HIS A 470 17.02 9.13 -11.60
CA HIS A 470 17.12 10.15 -12.63
C HIS A 470 18.60 10.59 -12.68
N LEU A 471 19.31 10.07 -13.67
CA LEU A 471 20.66 10.49 -14.00
C LEU A 471 20.62 11.97 -14.42
N THR A 472 21.02 12.87 -13.52
CA THR A 472 21.48 14.19 -13.93
C THR A 472 22.86 14.01 -14.58
N GLY A 473 22.84 13.85 -15.90
CA GLY A 473 24.05 13.73 -16.71
C GLY A 473 24.87 15.01 -16.69
N LYS A 474 25.84 15.13 -15.78
CA LYS A 474 27.00 15.98 -16.02
C LYS A 474 27.89 15.29 -17.05
N LYS A 475 27.76 15.69 -18.32
CA LYS A 475 28.69 15.35 -19.41
C LYS A 475 30.12 15.68 -18.96
N ARG A 476 30.92 14.66 -18.61
CA ARG A 476 32.37 14.75 -18.66
C ARG A 476 32.78 14.51 -20.11
N LYS A 477 33.38 15.53 -20.73
CA LYS A 477 34.11 15.40 -21.99
C LYS A 477 35.26 14.41 -21.76
N THR A 478 35.20 13.23 -22.37
CA THR A 478 36.36 12.37 -22.55
C THR A 478 36.97 12.70 -23.90
N ASN A 479 38.21 13.20 -23.87
CA ASN A 479 39.05 13.31 -25.05
C ASN A 479 39.32 11.91 -25.60
N GLU A 480 39.05 11.74 -26.89
CA GLU A 480 39.53 10.64 -27.70
C GLU A 480 41.06 10.69 -27.76
N GLN A 481 41.72 9.58 -27.40
CA GLN A 481 43.01 9.18 -27.98
C GLN A 481 43.02 7.66 -28.12
N SER A 482 42.83 7.24 -29.38
CA SER A 482 43.39 6.09 -30.08
C SER A 482 44.11 5.00 -29.26
N LEU A 483 43.58 3.76 -29.31
CA LEU A 483 44.08 2.67 -30.17
C LEU A 483 43.10 1.50 -30.15
#